data_AF-A0A917CN76-F1
#
_entry.id   AF-A0A917CN76-F1
#
_cell.length_a   1.000
_cell.length_b   1.000
_cell.length_c   1.000
_cell.angle_alpha   90.00
_cell.angle_beta   90.00
_cell.angle_gamma   90.00
#
_symmetry.space_group_name_H-M   'P 1'
#
loop_
_entity.id
_entity.type
_entity.pdbx_description
1 polymer ?
#
loop_
_entity_poly.entity_id
_entity_poly.type
_entity_poly.pdbx_seq_one_letter_code
_entity_poly.pdbx_strand_id
1 'polypeptide(L)' 'MDHGMSVILFEKMPEGELNVIEERLWTMNMVAALEHVNYLVVGGKEYETVEGRLNVDEGKLELLLVPMRVE' A
#
# COMPACT_ATOMS: atom_id res chain seq x y z
N MET A 1 -6.88 -4.96 -22.84
CA MET A 1 -5.70 -5.29 -22.01
C MET A 1 -5.87 -4.47 -20.75
N ASP A 2 -6.08 -5.10 -19.60
CA ASP A 2 -6.15 -4.36 -18.34
C ASP A 2 -4.75 -3.86 -18.01
N HIS A 3 -4.54 -2.55 -18.08
CA HIS A 3 -3.33 -1.91 -17.62
C HIS A 3 -3.46 -1.79 -16.10
N GLY A 4 -2.78 -2.68 -15.38
CA GLY A 4 -2.69 -2.58 -13.92
C GLY A 4 -1.99 -1.29 -13.48
N MET A 5 -2.08 -0.97 -12.19
CA MET A 5 -1.42 0.20 -11.59
C MET A 5 -0.20 -0.27 -10.79
N SER A 6 0.93 0.43 -10.92
CA SER A 6 2.07 0.16 -10.04
C SER A 6 1.75 0.68 -8.64
N VAL A 7 1.84 -0.19 -7.65
CA VAL A 7 1.56 0.15 -6.25
C VAL A 7 2.82 -0.02 -5.42
N ILE A 8 3.20 1.03 -4.67
CA ILE A 8 4.28 0.99 -3.68
C ILE A 8 3.67 0.99 -2.29
N LEU A 9 4.15 0.10 -1.43
CA LEU A 9 3.76 0.01 -0.03
C LEU A 9 4.91 0.53 0.83
N PHE A 10 4.61 1.53 1.66
CA PHE A 10 5.53 2.11 2.63
C PHE A 10 5.10 1.75 4.04
N GLU A 11 5.98 1.14 4.83
CA GLU A 11 5.81 1.03 6.28
C GLU A 11 6.31 2.32 6.95
N LYS A 12 5.46 2.94 7.77
CA LYS A 12 5.84 4.07 8.60
C LYS A 12 6.58 3.55 9.84
N MET A 13 7.87 3.86 9.91
CA MET A 13 8.71 3.49 11.04
C MET A 13 8.41 4.39 12.25
N PRO A 14 8.65 3.93 13.50
CA PRO A 14 8.39 4.72 14.71
C PRO A 14 9.10 6.08 14.74
N GLU A 15 10.27 6.19 14.10
CA GLU A 15 11.08 7.41 14.04
C GLU A 15 10.62 8.39 12.95
N GLY A 16 9.58 8.03 12.18
CA GLY A 16 9.02 8.84 11.09
C GLY A 16 9.62 8.56 9.72
N GLU A 17 10.61 7.66 9.64
CA GLU A 17 11.15 7.18 8.36
C GLU A 17 10.13 6.29 7.61
N LEU A 18 10.23 6.27 6.29
CA LEU A 18 9.44 5.40 5.42
C LEU A 18 10.29 4.26 4.90
N ASN A 19 9.87 3.03 5.16
CA ASN A 19 10.50 1.84 4.61
C ASN A 19 9.65 1.29 3.46
N VAL A 20 10.24 1.12 2.26
CA VAL A 20 9.54 0.45 1.16
C VAL A 20 9.50 -1.05 1.46
N ILE A 21 8.30 -1.61 1.58
CA ILE A 21 8.13 -3.05 1.84
C ILE A 21 7.76 -3.84 0.59
N GLU A 22 7.14 -3.20 -0.40
CA GLU A 22 6.77 -3.84 -1.67
C GLU A 22 6.56 -2.80 -2.78
N GLU A 23 6.93 -3.14 -4.01
CA GLU A 23 6.47 -2.45 -5.23
C GLU A 23 6.04 -3.52 -6.24
N ARG A 24 4.78 -3.50 -6.68
CA ARG A 24 4.29 -4.45 -7.68
C ARG A 24 3.12 -3.90 -8.48
N LEU A 25 2.88 -4.49 -9.64
CA LEU A 25 1.70 -4.21 -10.46
C LEU A 25 0.44 -4.82 -9.83
N TRP A 26 -0.56 -4.01 -9.53
CA TRP A 26 -1.87 -4.44 -9.07
C TRP A 26 -2.88 -4.42 -10.21
N THR A 27 -3.80 -5.39 -10.21
CA THR A 27 -4.94 -5.35 -11.12
C THR A 27 -5.89 -4.23 -10.71
N MET A 28 -6.70 -3.72 -11.65
CA MET A 28 -7.68 -2.67 -11.34
C MET A 28 -8.70 -3.11 -10.29
N ASN A 29 -9.04 -4.40 -10.22
CA ASN A 29 -9.90 -4.94 -9.17
C ASN A 29 -9.26 -4.84 -7.78
N MET A 30 -7.94 -5.05 -7.66
CA MET A 30 -7.23 -4.90 -6.38
C MET A 30 -7.16 -3.44 -5.97
N VAL A 31 -6.96 -2.52 -6.92
CA VAL A 31 -6.98 -1.07 -6.65
C VAL A 31 -8.36 -0.63 -6.19
N ALA A 32 -9.43 -1.05 -6.89
CA ALA A 32 -10.81 -0.72 -6.52
C ALA A 32 -11.19 -1.28 -5.13
N ALA A 33 -10.67 -2.45 -4.75
CA ALA A 33 -10.90 -3.01 -3.42
C ALA A 33 -10.38 -2.12 -2.28
N LEU A 34 -9.39 -1.25 -2.53
CA LEU A 34 -8.87 -0.29 -1.54
C LEU A 34 -9.95 0.69 -1.05
N GLU A 35 -11.00 0.94 -1.84
CA GLU A 35 -12.13 1.79 -1.40
C GLU A 35 -12.97 1.14 -0.29
N HIS A 36 -12.75 -0.14 -0.01
CA HIS A 36 -13.58 -0.93 0.91
C HIS A 36 -12.78 -1.62 2.01
N VAL A 37 -11.45 -1.52 2.03
CA VAL A 37 -10.59 -2.18 3.01
C VAL A 37 -9.72 -1.17 3.75
N ASN A 38 -9.52 -1.40 5.05
CA ASN A 38 -8.62 -0.62 5.89
C ASN A 38 -7.32 -1.38 6.23
N TYR A 39 -7.25 -2.65 5.85
CA TYR A 39 -6.15 -3.54 6.22
C TYR A 39 -5.61 -4.27 4.99
N LEU A 40 -4.30 -4.43 4.95
CA LEU A 40 -3.58 -5.19 3.92
C LEU A 40 -2.73 -6.26 4.57
N VAL A 41 -2.63 -7.41 3.91
CA VAL A 41 -1.69 -8.47 4.28
C VAL A 41 -0.56 -8.51 3.26
N VAL A 42 0.66 -8.30 3.73
CA VAL A 42 1.88 -8.25 2.90
C VAL A 42 2.94 -9.10 3.59
N GLY A 43 3.53 -10.05 2.86
CA GLY A 43 4.56 -10.94 3.42
C GLY A 43 4.10 -11.75 4.65
N GLY A 44 2.79 -11.99 4.79
CA GLY A 44 2.21 -12.69 5.94
C GLY A 44 2.02 -11.83 7.20
N LYS A 45 2.26 -10.51 7.12
CA LYS A 45 2.02 -9.55 8.20
C LYS A 45 0.85 -8.64 7.83
N GLU A 46 0.02 -8.33 8.81
CA GLU A 46 -1.13 -7.43 8.65
C GLU A 46 -0.72 -5.98 8.94
N TYR A 47 -1.25 -5.08 8.13
CA TYR A 47 -0.99 -3.65 8.18
C TYR A 47 -2.30 -2.88 8.08
N GLU A 48 -2.42 -1.80 8.84
CA GLU A 48 -3.48 -0.81 8.67
C GLU A 48 -3.05 0.23 7.62
N THR A 49 -3.94 0.57 6.70
CA THR A 49 -3.75 1.62 5.70
C THR A 49 -4.02 2.98 6.34
N VAL A 50 -3.02 3.86 6.34
CA VAL A 50 -3.13 5.20 6.93
C VAL A 50 -3.47 6.25 5.88
N GLU A 51 -2.77 6.23 4.75
CA GLU A 51 -2.91 7.24 3.71
C GLU A 51 -2.58 6.64 2.34
N GLY A 52 -3.26 7.11 1.30
CA GLY A 52 -2.95 6.81 -0.10
C GLY A 52 -2.53 8.07 -0.84
N ARG A 53 -1.41 8.01 -1.55
CA ARG A 53 -0.90 9.08 -2.41
C ARG A 53 -0.83 8.60 -3.86
N LEU A 54 -1.52 9.29 -4.75
CA LEU A 54 -1.35 9.09 -6.19
C LEU A 54 -0.20 9.96 -6.69
N ASN A 55 0.92 9.33 -7.03
CA ASN A 55 2.06 9.98 -7.66
C ASN A 55 1.83 10.04 -9.17
N VAL A 56 1.36 11.19 -9.65
CA VAL A 56 1.00 11.41 -11.06
C VAL A 56 2.21 11.50 -11.98
N ASP A 57 3.37 11.89 -11.45
CA ASP A 57 4.61 12.01 -12.22
C ASP A 57 5.18 10.63 -12.56
N GLU A 58 5.11 9.69 -11.61
CA GLU A 58 5.55 8.30 -11.81
C GLU A 58 4.44 7.35 -12.25
N GLY A 59 3.17 7.78 -12.19
CA GLY A 59 2.02 6.93 -12.49
C GLY A 59 1.81 5.80 -11.48
N LYS A 60 2.13 6.06 -10.20
CA LYS A 60 2.09 5.06 -9.12
C LYS A 60 1.11 5.43 -8.04
N LEU A 61 0.46 4.41 -7.46
CA LEU A 61 -0.26 4.56 -6.20
C LEU A 61 0.66 4.15 -5.06
N GLU A 62 0.75 4.98 -4.05
CA GLU A 62 1.62 4.79 -2.91
C GLU A 62 0.76 4.69 -1.65
N LEU A 63 0.91 3.62 -0.88
CA LEU A 63 0.15 3.38 0.33
C LEU A 63 1.07 3.46 1.54
N LEU A 64 0.69 4.30 2.50
CA LEU A 64 1.34 4.39 3.80
C LEU A 64 0.65 3.45 4.78
N LEU A 65 1.44 2.57 5.38
CA LEU A 65 1.00 1.47 6.22
C LEU A 65 1.63 1.55 7.61
N VAL A 66 0.88 1.12 8.63
CA VAL A 66 1.42 0.85 9.97
C VAL A 66 1.18 -0.61 10.33
N PRO A 67 2.15 -1.29 10.94
CA PRO A 67 1.99 -2.69 11.28
C PRO A 67 0.93 -2.86 12.38
N MET A 68 0.02 -3.81 12.18
CA MET A 68 -0.91 -4.19 13.23
C MET A 68 -0.12 -4.83 14.39
N ARG A 69 -0.37 -4.36 15.61
CA ARG A 69 0.14 -5.00 16.81
C ARG A 69 -0.83 -6.11 17.18
N VAL A 70 -0.37 -7.36 17.18
CA VAL A 70 -1.11 -8.45 17.81
C VAL A 70 -0.91 -8.26 19.31
N GLU A 71 -1.99 -7.98 20.04
CA GLU A 71 -1.98 -7.96 21.52
C GLU A 71 -1.67 -9.33 22.12
#